data_AF-B8AEM4-F1
#
_entry.id   AF-B8AEM4-F1
#
_cell.length_a   1.000
_cell.length_b   1.000
_cell.length_c   1.000
_cell.angle_alpha   90.00
_cell.angle_beta   90.00
_cell.angle_gamma   90.00
#
_symmetry.space_group_name_H-M   'P 1'
#
loop_
_entity.id
_entity.type
_entity.pdbx_description
1 polymer ?
#
loop_
_entity_poly.entity_id
_entity_poly.type
_entity_poly.pdbx_seq_one_letter_code
_entity_poly.pdbx_strand_id
1 'polypeptide(L)'
;MGNCWVAMGIGSAQKGVPSKPTSCPICYEDLDPTDSSFLPCPCGFHLCLFCHKRILEADGRCPACRKQYISASSGGETVGSEREMGNLRLSRSCSMGPRY
;
A
#
# COMPACT_ATOMS: atom_id res chain seq x y z
N MET A 1 -2.20 53.49 -24.77
CA MET A 1 -1.32 53.45 -23.58
C MET A 1 -1.91 52.43 -22.62
N GLY A 2 -1.29 51.34 -22.20
CA GLY A 2 0.06 50.81 -22.36
C GLY A 2 0.08 49.60 -21.42
N ASN A 3 0.13 48.41 -21.99
CA ASN A 3 0.30 47.14 -21.28
C ASN A 3 1.80 46.94 -21.00
N CYS A 4 2.20 47.04 -19.73
CA CYS A 4 3.58 46.90 -19.29
C CYS A 4 3.72 45.94 -18.10
N TRP A 5 3.40 44.66 -18.30
CA TRP A 5 4.07 43.61 -17.52
C TRP A 5 4.17 42.30 -18.29
N VAL A 6 4.89 42.34 -19.41
CA VAL A 6 5.69 41.16 -19.79
C VAL A 6 6.98 41.29 -19.00
N ALA A 7 7.13 40.47 -17.96
CA ALA A 7 8.44 40.16 -17.41
C ALA A 7 8.65 38.66 -17.61
N MET A 8 9.59 38.34 -18.50
CA MET A 8 10.19 37.03 -18.64
C MET A 8 10.67 36.50 -17.28
N GLY A 9 10.41 35.22 -17.04
CA GLY A 9 10.94 34.49 -15.90
C GLY A 9 10.60 33.03 -16.06
N ILE A 10 11.44 32.31 -16.80
CA ILE A 10 11.53 30.85 -16.83
C ILE A 10 11.79 30.34 -15.40
N GLY A 11 10.74 30.23 -14.59
CA GLY A 11 10.78 29.48 -13.34
C GLY A 11 10.68 28.01 -13.69
N SER A 12 11.82 27.34 -13.81
CA SER A 12 11.89 25.89 -13.90
C SER A 12 10.99 25.29 -12.84
N ALA A 13 9.87 24.73 -13.28
CA ALA A 13 9.01 23.92 -12.44
C ALA A 13 9.84 22.72 -11.99
N GLN A 14 10.51 22.86 -10.86
CA GLN A 14 11.05 21.76 -10.09
C GLN A 14 9.84 20.94 -9.62
N LYS A 15 9.29 20.13 -10.54
CA LYS A 15 8.51 18.94 -10.21
C LYS A 15 9.48 18.07 -9.42
N GLY A 16 9.43 18.19 -8.10
CA GLY A 16 10.13 17.29 -7.21
C GLY A 16 9.77 15.87 -7.61
N VAL A 17 10.74 15.16 -8.19
CA VAL A 17 10.64 13.72 -8.38
C VAL A 17 10.41 13.14 -7.00
N PRO A 18 9.33 12.38 -6.74
CA PRO A 18 9.22 11.63 -5.51
C PRO A 18 10.35 10.61 -5.52
N SER A 19 11.47 10.97 -4.90
CA SER A 19 12.65 10.13 -4.78
C SER A 19 12.24 8.92 -3.96
N LYS A 20 12.24 7.74 -4.60
CA LYS A 20 12.14 6.46 -3.92
C LYS A 20 13.12 6.46 -2.73
N PRO A 21 12.72 5.95 -1.53
CA PRO A 21 13.61 5.92 -0.38
C PRO A 21 14.92 5.21 -0.73
N THR A 22 16.05 5.83 -0.38
CA THR A 22 17.39 5.27 -0.61
C THR A 22 17.77 4.22 0.43
N SER A 23 17.11 4.21 1.60
CA SER A 23 17.38 3.29 2.70
C SER A 23 16.15 2.46 3.11
N CYS A 24 16.41 1.28 3.67
CA CYS A 24 15.40 0.36 4.15
C CYS A 24 14.74 0.91 5.43
N PRO A 25 13.40 1.05 5.48
CA PRO A 25 12.70 1.62 6.64
C PRO A 25 12.67 0.72 7.88
N ILE A 26 13.21 -0.51 7.79
CA ILE A 26 13.20 -1.50 8.88
C ILE A 26 14.56 -1.57 9.57
N CYS A 27 15.64 -1.57 8.78
CA CYS A 27 17.00 -1.70 9.30
C CYS A 27 17.87 -0.47 9.05
N TYR A 28 17.37 0.56 8.38
CA TYR A 28 18.08 1.80 8.04
C TYR A 28 19.35 1.64 7.20
N GLU A 29 19.57 0.46 6.63
CA GLU A 29 20.66 0.19 5.68
C GLU A 29 20.31 0.74 4.29
N ASP A 30 21.32 1.14 3.53
CA ASP A 30 21.19 1.57 2.15
C ASP A 30 20.66 0.44 1.25
N LEU A 31 19.69 0.77 0.40
CA LEU A 31 19.16 -0.17 -0.60
C LEU A 31 20.12 -0.24 -1.78
N ASP A 32 20.64 -1.41 -2.04
CA ASP A 32 21.46 -1.66 -3.22
C ASP A 32 20.56 -1.66 -4.50
N PRO A 33 21.13 -1.66 -5.72
CA PRO A 33 20.32 -1.68 -6.94
C PRO A 33 19.45 -2.95 -7.07
N THR A 34 19.84 -4.04 -6.41
CA THR A 34 19.06 -5.28 -6.33
C THR A 34 17.81 -5.08 -5.48
N ASP A 35 17.97 -4.55 -4.27
CA ASP A 35 16.90 -4.13 -3.37
C ASP A 35 15.99 -3.10 -4.04
N SER A 36 16.58 -2.21 -4.84
CA SER A 36 15.85 -1.15 -5.52
C SER A 36 15.09 -1.61 -6.77
N SER A 37 15.40 -2.78 -7.34
CA SER A 37 14.61 -3.36 -8.43
C SER A 37 13.59 -4.38 -7.92
N PHE A 38 13.71 -4.80 -6.67
CA PHE A 38 12.85 -5.78 -6.03
C PHE A 38 11.57 -5.16 -5.47
N LEU A 39 10.40 -5.66 -5.92
CA LEU A 39 9.09 -5.23 -5.44
C LEU A 39 8.27 -6.43 -4.94
N PRO A 40 8.38 -6.80 -3.64
CA PRO A 40 7.71 -7.99 -3.11
C PRO A 40 6.19 -7.82 -2.99
N CYS A 41 5.71 -6.58 -3.00
CA CYS A 41 4.30 -6.27 -2.87
C CYS A 41 3.91 -5.10 -3.79
N PRO A 42 2.77 -5.17 -4.52
CA PRO A 42 2.32 -4.12 -5.43
C PRO A 42 1.87 -2.83 -4.72
N CYS A 43 1.92 -2.76 -3.39
CA CYS A 43 1.60 -1.55 -2.62
C CYS A 43 2.69 -0.45 -2.72
N GLY A 44 3.85 -0.75 -3.30
CA GLY A 44 4.95 0.22 -3.45
C GLY A 44 5.86 0.33 -2.21
N PHE A 45 5.70 -0.55 -1.22
CA PHE A 45 6.59 -0.59 -0.07
C PHE A 45 7.93 -1.25 -0.43
N HIS A 46 9.02 -0.47 -0.36
CA HIS A 46 10.38 -0.95 -0.57
C HIS A 46 11.09 -1.24 0.75
N LEU A 47 11.83 -2.35 0.76
CA LEU A 47 12.71 -2.79 1.85
C LEU A 47 13.85 -3.61 1.26
N CYS A 48 14.93 -3.81 2.02
CA CYS A 48 16.03 -4.65 1.58
C CYS A 48 15.67 -6.15 1.56
N LEU A 49 16.37 -6.93 0.75
CA LEU A 49 16.21 -8.38 0.60
C LEU A 49 16.36 -9.11 1.94
N PHE A 50 17.27 -8.66 2.80
CA PHE A 50 17.49 -9.27 4.12
C PHE A 50 16.28 -9.11 5.05
N CYS A 51 15.69 -7.91 5.09
CA CYS A 51 14.48 -7.68 5.87
C CYS A 51 13.30 -8.45 5.30
N HIS A 52 13.18 -8.52 3.96
CA HIS A 52 12.15 -9.31 3.32
C HIS A 52 12.23 -10.79 3.71
N LYS A 53 13.43 -11.39 3.69
CA LYS A 53 13.64 -12.78 4.13
C LYS A 53 13.20 -12.99 5.58
N ARG A 54 13.62 -12.11 6.51
CA ARG A 54 13.24 -12.21 7.93
C ARG A 54 11.72 -12.12 8.11
N ILE A 55 11.05 -11.22 7.38
CA ILE A 55 9.59 -11.09 7.45
C ILE A 55 8.91 -12.33 6.88
N LEU A 56 9.42 -12.90 5.77
CA LEU A 56 8.92 -14.16 5.21
C LEU A 56 9.00 -15.32 6.21
N GLU A 57 10.08 -15.40 6.99
CA GLU A 57 10.25 -16.42 8.03
C GLU A 57 9.35 -16.19 9.25
N ALA A 58 8.99 -14.93 9.55
CA ALA A 58 8.15 -14.57 10.69
C ALA A 58 6.63 -14.63 10.38
N ASP A 59 6.13 -13.71 9.55
CA ASP A 59 4.69 -13.51 9.30
C ASP A 59 4.31 -13.66 7.81
N GLY A 60 5.28 -13.49 6.90
CA GLY A 60 5.06 -13.54 5.46
C GLY A 60 4.20 -12.40 4.90
N ARG A 61 3.99 -11.32 5.67
CA ARG A 61 3.08 -10.21 5.31
C ARG A 61 3.80 -8.89 5.15
N CYS A 62 3.33 -8.09 4.20
CA CYS A 62 3.81 -6.73 4.00
C CYS A 62 3.50 -5.84 5.22
N PRO A 63 4.48 -5.09 5.76
CA PRO A 63 4.25 -4.23 6.93
C PRO A 63 3.36 -3.03 6.62
N ALA A 64 3.31 -2.57 5.36
CA ALA A 64 2.48 -1.43 4.96
C ALA A 64 1.02 -1.83 4.72
N CYS A 65 0.77 -2.85 3.89
CA CYS A 65 -0.58 -3.21 3.45
C CYS A 65 -1.12 -4.53 4.03
N ARG A 66 -0.33 -5.22 4.87
CA ARG A 66 -0.68 -6.49 5.53
C ARG A 66 -1.01 -7.66 4.59
N LYS A 67 -0.83 -7.52 3.27
CA LYS A 67 -0.99 -8.62 2.29
C LYS A 67 0.16 -9.60 2.38
N GLN A 68 -0.12 -10.88 2.16
CA GLN A 68 0.92 -11.90 2.02
C GLN A 68 1.79 -11.58 0.79
N TYR A 69 3.09 -11.81 0.91
CA TYR A 69 3.99 -11.70 -0.23
C TYR A 69 3.68 -12.82 -1.23
N ILE A 70 3.74 -12.49 -2.51
CA ILE A 70 3.49 -13.45 -3.59
C ILE A 70 4.74 -14.32 -3.71
N SER A 71 4.75 -15.47 -3.04
CA SER A 71 5.79 -16.47 -3.27
C SER A 71 5.62 -17.01 -4.69
N ALA A 72 6.72 -17.19 -5.42
CA ALA A 72 6.73 -17.81 -6.75
C ALA A 72 6.13 -19.24 -6.77
N SER A 73 5.86 -19.82 -5.60
CA SER A 73 5.16 -21.11 -5.43
C SER A 73 3.64 -21.02 -5.40
N SER A 74 3.03 -19.84 -5.45
CA SER A 74 1.58 -19.68 -5.36
C SER A 74 1.13 -18.54 -6.27
N GLY A 75 0.86 -18.89 -7.53
CA GLY A 75 0.02 -18.07 -8.41
C GLY A 75 -1.29 -17.79 -7.69
N GLY A 76 -1.70 -16.52 -7.70
CA GLY A 76 -2.86 -16.07 -6.99
C GLY A 76 -4.15 -16.68 -7.54
N GLU A 77 -5.04 -17.03 -6.63
CA GLU A 77 -6.46 -16.80 -6.81
C GLU A 77 -7.10 -16.50 -5.46
N THR A 78 -8.16 -15.73 -5.55
CA THR A 78 -8.72 -14.88 -4.52
C THR A 78 -9.67 -15.63 -3.62
N VAL A 79 -9.52 -15.51 -2.31
CA VAL A 79 -10.66 -15.31 -1.39
C VAL A 79 -10.17 -14.20 -0.46
N GLY A 80 -10.51 -12.94 -0.71
CA GLY A 80 -11.90 -12.51 -0.72
C GLY A 80 -12.33 -12.42 0.73
N SER A 81 -12.21 -11.23 1.31
CA SER A 81 -12.87 -10.93 2.57
C SER A 81 -14.38 -11.01 2.33
N GLU A 82 -15.01 -12.13 2.66
CA GLU A 82 -16.44 -12.19 2.90
C GLU A 82 -16.67 -12.61 4.35
N ARG A 83 -16.96 -11.59 5.16
CA ARG A 83 -17.87 -11.77 6.28
C ARG A 83 -19.21 -12.17 5.68
N GLU A 84 -19.95 -12.98 6.46
CA GLU A 84 -21.38 -13.26 6.30
C GLU A 84 -21.74 -14.44 5.39
N MET A 85 -21.95 -15.62 5.99
CA MET A 85 -23.25 -16.31 5.99
C MET A 85 -23.11 -17.66 6.71
N GLY A 86 -23.56 -17.69 7.96
CA GLY A 86 -23.70 -18.90 8.74
C GLY A 86 -24.92 -18.77 9.64
N ASN A 87 -26.03 -19.32 9.15
CA ASN A 87 -27.27 -19.67 9.86
C ASN A 87 -28.38 -18.59 9.93
N LEU A 88 -29.25 -18.71 8.93
CA LEU A 88 -30.70 -18.46 8.99
C LEU A 88 -31.30 -18.78 10.37
N ARG A 89 -32.27 -17.94 10.77
CA ARG A 89 -33.30 -18.07 11.83
C ARG A 89 -33.11 -17.18 13.06
N LEU A 90 -33.49 -15.90 12.93
CA LEU A 90 -34.22 -15.25 14.03
C LEU A 90 -35.27 -14.28 13.47
N SER A 91 -36.46 -14.81 13.23
CA SER A 91 -37.67 -14.05 12.92
C SER A 91 -38.06 -13.20 14.13
N ARG A 92 -37.69 -11.92 14.18
CA ARG A 92 -38.30 -10.95 15.12
C ARG A 92 -38.35 -9.56 14.50
N SER A 93 -39.19 -9.38 13.48
CA SER A 93 -39.71 -8.05 13.17
C SER A 93 -40.93 -7.81 14.06
N CYS A 94 -40.79 -6.95 15.07
CA CYS A 94 -41.92 -6.31 15.74
C CYS A 94 -41.76 -4.80 15.53
N SER A 95 -42.68 -4.24 14.75
CA SER A 95 -42.74 -2.85 14.31
C SER A 95 -42.72 -1.84 15.46
N MET A 96 -42.03 -0.71 15.26
CA MET A 96 -42.23 0.51 16.04
C MET A 96 -43.54 1.16 15.60
N GLY A 97 -44.48 1.35 16.53
CA GLY A 97 -45.66 2.19 16.36
C GLY A 97 -45.85 3.09 17.59
N PRO A 98 -46.30 4.35 17.44
CA PRO A 98 -46.30 5.32 18.53
C PRO A 98 -47.45 5.06 19.51
N ARG A 99 -47.19 5.31 20.80
CA ARG A 99 -48.25 5.50 21.80
C ARG A 99 -48.60 6.99 21.79
N TYR A 100 -49.90 7.25 21.71
CA TYR A 100 -50.54 8.55 21.80
C TYR A 100 -50.14 9.32 23.07
#